data_AF-A0A117QZ09-F1
#
_entry.id   AF-A0A117QZ09-F1
#
_cell.length_a   1.000
_cell.length_b   1.000
_cell.length_c   1.000
_cell.angle_alpha   90.00
_cell.angle_beta   90.00
_cell.angle_gamma   90.00
#
_symmetry.space_group_name_H-M   'P 1'
#
loop_
_entity.id
_entity.type
_entity.pdbx_description
1 polymer ?
#
loop_
_entity_poly.entity_id
_entity_poly.type
_entity_poly.pdbx_seq_one_letter_code
_entity_poly.pdbx_strand_id
1 'polypeptide(L)'
;MNTPEPAPSDTELRSWLRARVAHYAQLDAAAIDTTATLTTYGLDSVYALILCGDIEDHLGLALEPTVAWDHPTIDALAGHLEETLAQTSPSGESR
;
A
#
# COMPACT_ATOMS: atom_id res chain seq x y z
N MET A 1 23.23 14.83 2.70
CA MET A 1 22.75 14.94 1.30
C MET A 1 21.67 13.89 1.16
N ASN A 2 20.35 14.14 1.18
CA ASN A 2 19.51 15.33 1.01
C ASN A 2 18.20 15.04 1.77
N THR A 3 17.58 16.04 2.41
CA THR A 3 16.24 15.96 3.06
C THR A 3 15.20 16.51 2.07
N PRO A 4 13.99 15.95 2.00
CA PRO A 4 12.85 16.63 2.63
C PRO A 4 11.97 15.66 3.44
N GLU A 5 11.54 16.10 4.63
CA GLU A 5 10.34 15.59 5.30
C GLU A 5 9.12 16.26 4.65
N PRO A 6 8.29 15.56 3.85
CA PRO A 6 6.87 15.88 3.72
C PRO A 6 6.11 15.15 4.84
N ALA A 7 4.88 15.57 5.15
CA ALA A 7 4.01 14.84 6.07
C ALA A 7 4.03 13.31 5.76
N PRO A 8 4.31 12.43 6.74
CA PRO A 8 4.73 11.03 6.50
C PRO A 8 3.62 10.06 6.01
N SER A 9 2.47 10.53 5.51
CA SER A 9 1.30 9.65 5.35
C SER A 9 1.24 8.96 3.97
N ASP A 10 1.33 9.72 2.88
CA ASP A 10 0.89 9.23 1.56
C ASP A 10 2.04 8.71 0.66
N THR A 11 3.16 9.43 0.62
CA THR A 11 4.30 9.06 -0.25
C THR A 11 5.12 7.90 0.33
N GLU A 12 5.23 7.80 1.66
CA GLU A 12 5.95 6.71 2.31
C GLU A 12 5.23 5.38 2.14
N LEU A 13 3.90 5.35 2.29
CA LEU A 13 3.09 4.15 2.11
C LEU A 13 3.19 3.62 0.67
N ARG A 14 3.04 4.50 -0.33
CA ARG A 14 3.23 4.12 -1.76
C ARG A 14 4.63 3.59 -2.03
N SER A 15 5.66 4.23 -1.46
CA SER A 15 7.05 3.81 -1.66
C SER A 15 7.34 2.45 -1.00
N TRP A 16 6.78 2.21 0.18
CA TRP A 16 6.88 0.94 0.89
C TRP A 16 6.17 -0.19 0.14
N LEU A 17 4.92 0.03 -0.29
CA LEU A 17 4.15 -0.91 -1.11
C LEU A 17 4.93 -1.26 -2.38
N ARG A 18 5.47 -0.24 -3.06
CA ARG A 18 6.30 -0.41 -4.26
C ARG A 18 7.54 -1.26 -4.01
N ALA A 19 8.26 -1.02 -2.92
CA ALA A 19 9.43 -1.82 -2.56
C ALA A 19 9.05 -3.28 -2.26
N ARG A 20 7.92 -3.52 -1.58
CA ARG A 20 7.40 -4.87 -1.28
C ARG A 20 7.03 -5.63 -2.55
N VAL A 21 6.30 -4.97 -3.44
CA VAL A 21 5.89 -5.50 -4.76
C VAL A 21 7.10 -5.80 -5.64
N ALA A 22 8.06 -4.89 -5.69
CA ALA A 22 9.32 -5.07 -6.43
C ALA A 22 10.10 -6.29 -5.94
N HIS A 23 10.18 -6.45 -4.61
CA HIS A 23 10.82 -7.59 -3.99
C HIS A 23 10.16 -8.92 -4.38
N TYR A 24 8.82 -8.98 -4.37
CA TYR A 24 8.06 -10.16 -4.77
C TYR A 24 8.14 -10.46 -6.27
N ALA A 25 8.13 -9.42 -7.10
CA ALA A 25 8.29 -9.56 -8.54
C ALA A 25 9.74 -9.83 -8.98
N GLN A 26 10.70 -9.81 -8.04
CA GLN A 26 12.15 -9.84 -8.33
C GLN A 26 12.57 -8.77 -9.36
N LEU A 27 11.94 -7.59 -9.29
CA LEU A 27 12.22 -6.45 -10.15
C LEU A 27 12.76 -5.29 -9.32
N ASP A 28 13.39 -4.33 -9.99
CA ASP A 28 13.75 -3.07 -9.37
C ASP A 28 12.50 -2.28 -9.00
N ALA A 29 12.49 -1.64 -7.82
CA ALA A 29 11.43 -0.71 -7.47
C ALA A 29 11.25 0.35 -8.55
N ALA A 30 12.36 0.84 -9.13
CA ALA A 30 12.35 1.78 -10.27
C ALA A 30 11.55 1.27 -11.49
N ALA A 31 11.53 -0.04 -11.73
CA ALA A 31 10.81 -0.69 -12.83
C ALA A 31 9.35 -1.04 -12.48
N ILE A 32 8.97 -0.96 -11.21
CA ILE A 32 7.58 -1.10 -10.77
C ILE A 32 6.86 0.24 -10.95
N ASP A 33 5.88 0.21 -11.83
CA ASP A 33 4.90 1.26 -12.04
C ASP A 33 3.76 1.13 -11.01
N THR A 34 3.50 2.18 -10.25
CA THR A 34 2.43 2.19 -9.23
C THR A 34 1.03 2.23 -9.84
N THR A 35 0.94 2.59 -11.12
CA THR A 35 -0.29 2.61 -11.92
C THR A 35 -0.57 1.29 -12.64
N ALA A 36 0.43 0.39 -12.71
CA ALA A 36 0.29 -0.90 -13.35
C ALA A 36 -0.25 -1.95 -12.38
N THR A 37 -0.93 -2.95 -12.94
CA THR A 37 -1.52 -4.01 -12.14
C THR A 37 -0.47 -5.01 -11.67
N LEU A 38 -0.61 -5.51 -10.46
CA LEU A 38 0.22 -6.57 -9.89
C LEU A 38 0.25 -7.82 -10.80
N THR A 39 -0.88 -8.17 -11.39
CA THR A 39 -1.03 -9.26 -12.35
C THR A 39 -0.19 -9.09 -13.62
N THR A 40 0.09 -7.85 -14.06
CA THR A 40 1.02 -7.60 -15.19
C THR A 40 2.44 -8.02 -14.86
N TYR A 41 2.83 -7.96 -13.58
CA TYR A 41 4.14 -8.40 -13.10
C TYR A 41 4.17 -9.89 -12.71
N GLY A 42 3.10 -10.64 -12.94
CA GLY A 42 2.98 -12.05 -12.53
C GLY A 42 2.66 -12.24 -11.05
N LEU A 43 2.15 -11.20 -10.39
CA LEU A 43 1.67 -11.29 -9.01
C LEU A 43 0.16 -11.58 -9.05
N ASP A 44 -0.18 -12.87 -8.98
CA ASP A 44 -1.55 -13.36 -8.92
C ASP A 44 -2.11 -13.28 -7.47
N SER A 45 -2.68 -14.37 -6.95
CA SER A 45 -3.49 -14.34 -5.73
C SER A 45 -2.68 -14.42 -4.43
N VAL A 46 -1.55 -15.14 -4.44
CA VAL A 46 -0.77 -15.40 -3.23
C VAL A 46 -0.05 -14.13 -2.79
N TYR A 47 0.54 -13.40 -3.73
CA TYR A 47 1.23 -12.15 -3.42
C TYR A 47 0.27 -11.04 -3.00
N ALA A 48 -0.92 -10.96 -3.59
CA ALA A 48 -1.97 -10.05 -3.14
C ALA A 48 -2.36 -10.31 -1.67
N LEU A 49 -2.58 -11.59 -1.31
CA LEU A 49 -2.88 -11.99 0.07
C LEU A 49 -1.74 -11.66 1.04
N ILE A 50 -0.49 -11.97 0.67
CA ILE A 50 0.68 -11.66 1.49
C ILE A 50 0.80 -10.15 1.68
N LEU A 51 0.66 -9.37 0.61
CA LEU A 51 0.73 -7.92 0.65
C LEU A 51 -0.36 -7.33 1.56
N CYS A 52 -1.60 -7.82 1.44
CA CYS A 52 -2.69 -7.41 2.33
C CYS A 52 -2.35 -7.68 3.79
N GLY A 53 -1.96 -8.90 4.14
CA GLY A 53 -1.63 -9.24 5.53
C GLY A 53 -0.46 -8.40 6.08
N ASP A 54 0.50 -8.05 5.23
CA ASP A 54 1.63 -7.20 5.60
C ASP A 54 1.20 -5.75 5.86
N ILE A 55 0.28 -5.23 5.05
CA ILE A 55 -0.34 -3.91 5.25
C ILE A 55 -1.16 -3.88 6.55
N GLU A 56 -1.97 -4.93 6.78
CA GLU A 56 -2.79 -5.07 7.98
C GLU A 56 -1.93 -5.09 9.25
N ASP A 57 -0.83 -5.85 9.24
CA ASP A 57 0.13 -5.90 10.34
C ASP A 57 0.86 -4.56 10.53
N HIS A 58 1.28 -3.91 9.44
CA HIS A 58 2.03 -2.67 9.49
C HIS A 58 1.20 -1.47 9.96
N LEU A 59 -0.03 -1.34 9.48
CA LEU A 59 -0.91 -0.21 9.76
C LEU A 59 -1.92 -0.50 10.88
N GLY A 60 -2.09 -1.76 11.28
CA GLY A 60 -3.10 -2.18 12.26
C GLY A 60 -4.54 -2.05 11.74
N LEU A 61 -4.72 -2.12 10.42
CA LEU A 61 -6.01 -1.98 9.74
C LEU A 61 -6.53 -3.36 9.32
N ALA A 62 -7.84 -3.50 9.12
CA ALA A 62 -8.40 -4.67 8.46
C ALA A 62 -8.54 -4.38 6.97
N LEU A 63 -7.81 -5.10 6.13
CA LEU A 63 -7.83 -4.95 4.68
C LEU A 63 -8.31 -6.26 4.07
N GLU A 64 -9.49 -6.25 3.46
CA GLU A 64 -9.96 -7.46 2.83
C GLU A 64 -9.12 -7.80 1.59
N PRO A 65 -8.76 -9.07 1.37
CA PRO A 65 -8.01 -9.47 0.19
C PRO A 65 -8.79 -9.22 -1.11
N THR A 66 -10.12 -9.10 -1.04
CA THR A 66 -10.98 -8.64 -2.13
C THR A 66 -10.63 -7.22 -2.60
N VAL A 67 -10.10 -6.37 -1.73
CA VAL A 67 -9.61 -5.03 -2.09
C VAL A 67 -8.41 -5.13 -3.01
N ALA A 68 -7.49 -6.08 -2.82
CA ALA A 68 -6.39 -6.27 -3.78
C ALA A 68 -6.85 -6.79 -5.15
N TRP A 69 -8.05 -7.39 -5.24
CA TRP A 69 -8.68 -7.75 -6.50
C TRP A 69 -9.39 -6.55 -7.16
N ASP A 70 -10.07 -5.71 -6.38
CA ASP A 70 -10.75 -4.50 -6.86
C ASP A 70 -9.75 -3.37 -7.20
N HIS A 71 -8.64 -3.34 -6.47
CA HIS A 71 -7.56 -2.38 -6.54
C HIS A 71 -6.23 -3.10 -6.80
N PRO A 72 -6.02 -3.65 -8.01
CA PRO A 72 -4.80 -4.38 -8.35
C PRO A 72 -3.58 -3.46 -8.54
N THR A 73 -3.66 -2.18 -8.18
CA THR A 73 -2.59 -1.18 -8.34
C THR A 73 -2.18 -0.61 -6.99
N ILE A 74 -0.90 -0.24 -6.88
CA ILE A 74 -0.35 0.34 -5.65
C ILE A 74 -1.03 1.67 -5.32
N ASP A 75 -1.34 2.47 -6.34
CA ASP A 75 -1.98 3.77 -6.16
C ASP A 75 -3.39 3.65 -5.56
N ALA A 76 -4.18 2.70 -6.05
CA ALA A 76 -5.53 2.47 -5.55
C ALA A 76 -5.52 1.89 -4.13
N LEU A 77 -4.62 0.94 -3.83
CA LEU A 77 -4.43 0.42 -2.47
C LEU A 77 -4.00 1.53 -1.49
N ALA A 78 -2.99 2.31 -1.85
CA ALA A 78 -2.51 3.40 -1.00
C ALA A 78 -3.60 4.44 -0.76
N GLY A 79 -4.36 4.83 -1.78
CA GLY A 79 -5.50 5.74 -1.63
C GLY A 79 -6.55 5.20 -0.68
N HIS A 80 -6.93 3.92 -0.82
CA HIS A 80 -7.91 3.28 0.07
C HIS A 80 -7.44 3.23 1.53
N LEU A 81 -6.15 2.96 1.75
CA LEU A 81 -5.55 2.92 3.09
C LEU A 81 -5.50 4.30 3.74
N GLU A 82 -5.14 5.34 2.98
CA GLU A 82 -5.14 6.73 3.46
C GLU A 82 -6.55 7.18 3.84
N GLU A 83 -7.55 6.91 3.01
CA GLU A 83 -8.95 7.20 3.36
C GLU A 83 -9.38 6.42 4.60
N THR A 84 -8.96 5.16 4.73
CA THR A 84 -9.27 4.34 5.90
C THR A 84 -8.61 4.91 7.16
N LEU A 85 -7.34 5.30 7.11
CA LEU A 85 -6.60 5.92 8.23
C LEU A 85 -7.22 7.28 8.64
N ALA A 86 -7.68 8.06 7.68
CA ALA A 86 -8.39 9.31 7.93
C ALA A 86 -9.75 9.05 8.65
N GLN A 87 -10.42 7.94 8.33
CA GLN A 87 -11.69 7.54 8.95
C GLN A 87 -11.52 6.87 10.31
N THR A 88 -10.42 6.13 10.53
CA THR A 88 -10.16 5.40 11.79
C THR A 88 -9.67 6.31 12.90
N SER A 89 -9.30 7.57 12.61
CA SER A 89 -9.04 8.61 13.61
C SER A 89 -10.30 8.88 14.43
N PRO A 90 -10.42 8.34 15.65
CA PRO A 90 -11.64 8.47 16.40
C PRO A 90 -11.71 9.88 16.98
N SER A 91 -12.88 10.49 16.85
CA SER A 91 -13.28 11.64 17.66
C SER A 91 -12.85 11.43 19.12
N GLY A 92 -12.04 12.35 19.65
CA GLY A 92 -11.43 12.15 20.95
C GLY A 92 -10.71 13.34 21.58
N GLU A 93 -11.14 14.59 21.35
CA GLU A 93 -10.91 15.67 22.31
C GLU A 93 -12.08 16.67 22.30
N SER A 94 -13.13 16.31 23.04
CA SER A 94 -14.07 17.26 23.62
C SER A 94 -13.75 17.34 25.10
N ARG A 95 -13.22 18.47 25.57
CA ARG A 95 -13.22 18.84 26.99
C ARG A 95 -13.77 20.24 27.18
#